data_AF-A0A699Q5C7-F1
#
_entry.id   AF-A0A699Q5C7-F1
#
_cell.length_a   1.000
_cell.length_b   1.000
_cell.length_c   1.000
_cell.angle_alpha   90.00
_cell.angle_beta   90.00
_cell.angle_gamma   90.00
#
_symmetry.space_group_name_H-M   'P 1'
#
loop_
_entity.id
_entity.type
_entity.pdbx_description
1 polymer ?
#
loop_
_entity_poly.entity_id
_entity_poly.type
_entity_poly.pdbx_seq_one_letter_code
_entity_poly.pdbx_strand_id
1 'polypeptide(L)'
;KQAKEDENLKKQLEVVVDEDDDVLIEAIPIGRKVPVVNYEIMMINNKPRYKIFRADDTHQLYTSFITLLKNFNRKNLEDLWKIVKARFSTSKPTNFTDDYLLVTLKNMFEKIDAQDVIWRSQQTKHGQALVKSWKLLTSCSVHIITFTTTMFVLLVEKKYTLSRFTLE
;
A
#
# COMPACT_ATOMS: atom_id res chain seq x y z
N LYS A 1 -30.50 3.94 10.70
CA LYS A 1 -29.69 3.04 11.55
C LYS A 1 -28.33 2.77 10.91
N GLN A 2 -28.28 2.28 9.66
CA GLN A 2 -27.09 2.09 8.81
C GLN A 2 -26.02 3.21 8.90
N ALA A 3 -26.38 4.46 8.62
CA ALA A 3 -25.41 5.58 8.56
C ALA A 3 -24.74 5.90 9.91
N LYS A 4 -25.39 5.55 11.03
CA LYS A 4 -24.87 5.82 12.38
C LYS A 4 -23.92 4.72 12.85
N GLU A 5 -24.08 3.50 12.34
CA GLU A 5 -23.18 2.37 12.61
C GLU A 5 -21.92 2.48 11.75
N ASP A 6 -22.04 2.85 10.47
CA ASP A 6 -20.88 3.11 9.58
C ASP A 6 -20.01 4.26 10.11
N GLU A 7 -20.62 5.33 10.64
CA GLU A 7 -19.88 6.42 11.30
C GLU A 7 -19.17 5.98 12.59
N ASN A 8 -19.80 5.11 13.38
CA ASN A 8 -19.23 4.65 14.65
C ASN A 8 -18.05 3.69 14.41
N LEU A 9 -18.18 2.82 13.40
CA LEU A 9 -17.12 1.94 12.93
C LEU A 9 -15.93 2.72 12.35
N LYS A 10 -16.21 3.74 11.54
CA LYS A 10 -15.18 4.66 11.03
C LYS A 10 -14.42 5.34 12.17
N LYS A 11 -15.11 5.77 13.24
CA LYS A 11 -14.49 6.37 14.43
C LYS A 11 -13.65 5.38 15.26
N GLN A 12 -14.06 4.12 15.36
CA GLN A 12 -13.29 3.08 16.07
C GLN A 12 -12.05 2.63 15.29
N LEU A 13 -12.08 2.67 13.95
CA LEU A 13 -10.98 2.27 13.07
C LEU A 13 -9.94 3.38 12.84
N GLU A 14 -10.23 4.62 13.25
CA GLU A 14 -9.33 5.77 13.15
C GLU A 14 -8.27 5.82 14.28
N VAL A 15 -8.35 4.90 15.25
CA VAL A 15 -7.48 4.86 16.44
C VAL A 15 -6.52 3.68 16.40
N VAL A 16 -5.48 3.76 15.56
CA VAL A 16 -4.17 3.16 15.85
C VAL A 16 -3.10 4.07 15.27
N VAL A 17 -2.35 4.71 16.16
CA VAL A 17 -1.10 5.39 15.86
C VAL A 17 -0.09 4.29 15.52
N ASP A 18 0.33 4.18 14.26
CA ASP A 18 1.45 3.33 13.86
C ASP A 18 2.72 3.91 14.49
N GLU A 19 3.36 3.16 15.37
CA GLU A 19 4.69 3.40 15.96
C GLU A 19 5.84 3.24 14.94
N ASP A 20 5.59 3.40 13.65
CA ASP A 20 6.59 3.28 12.57
C ASP A 20 6.87 4.66 11.94
N ASP A 21 6.96 5.67 12.80
CA ASP A 21 7.32 7.06 12.49
C ASP A 21 8.85 7.27 12.48
N ASP A 22 9.60 6.31 11.92
CA ASP A 22 10.98 6.55 11.48
C ASP A 22 10.99 7.39 10.19
N VAL A 23 10.48 8.62 10.36
CA VAL A 23 10.47 9.71 9.40
C VAL A 23 11.84 10.38 9.46
N LEU A 24 12.84 9.77 8.80
CA LEU A 24 14.04 10.50 8.43
C LEU A 24 13.68 11.44 7.27
N ILE A 25 13.19 12.64 7.59
CA ILE A 25 12.90 13.69 6.59
C ILE A 25 14.22 14.13 5.95
N GLU A 26 14.48 13.63 4.76
CA GLU A 26 15.03 14.43 3.66
C GLU A 26 14.03 14.52 2.50
N ALA A 27 12.74 14.25 2.75
CA ALA A 27 11.71 14.47 1.76
C ALA A 27 11.05 15.82 2.05
N ILE A 28 11.47 16.87 1.32
CA ILE A 28 10.64 18.05 1.15
C ILE A 28 9.31 17.56 0.58
N PRO A 29 8.16 17.79 1.24
CA PRO A 29 6.86 17.47 0.68
C PRO A 29 6.59 18.50 -0.41
N ILE A 30 7.25 18.34 -1.55
CA ILE A 30 7.03 19.24 -2.67
C ILE A 30 5.64 18.87 -3.20
N GLY A 31 4.68 19.79 -3.04
CA GLY A 31 3.34 19.72 -3.65
C GLY A 31 3.36 19.73 -5.18
N ARG A 32 4.47 19.34 -5.81
CA ARG A 32 4.72 19.43 -7.25
C ARG A 32 4.48 18.06 -7.89
N LYS A 33 3.64 18.10 -8.91
CA LYS A 33 3.13 16.98 -9.72
C LYS A 33 4.21 16.44 -10.68
N VAL A 34 5.44 16.25 -10.21
CA VAL A 34 6.53 15.77 -11.07
C VAL A 34 6.42 14.26 -11.23
N PRO A 35 6.32 13.73 -12.46
CA PRO A 35 6.17 12.30 -12.70
C PRO A 35 7.32 11.50 -12.09
N VAL A 36 6.99 10.31 -11.60
CA VAL A 36 7.99 9.31 -11.23
C VAL A 36 8.52 8.71 -12.53
N VAL A 37 9.85 8.68 -12.69
CA VAL A 37 10.49 8.18 -13.93
C VAL A 37 11.29 6.91 -13.70
N ASN A 38 11.77 6.68 -12.48
CA ASN A 38 12.49 5.47 -12.14
C ASN A 38 12.44 5.19 -10.63
N TYR A 39 12.83 3.99 -10.23
CA TYR A 39 13.08 3.66 -8.83
C TYR A 39 14.30 2.75 -8.67
N GLU A 40 14.94 2.83 -7.50
CA GLU A 40 16.01 1.92 -7.08
C GLU A 40 15.80 1.51 -5.62
N ILE A 41 16.30 0.33 -5.28
CA ILE A 41 16.33 -0.15 -3.90
C ILE A 41 17.77 -0.07 -3.43
N MET A 42 18.02 0.78 -2.44
CA MET A 42 19.34 1.01 -1.89
C MET A 42 19.45 0.42 -0.49
N MET A 43 20.59 -0.16 -0.14
CA MET A 43 20.87 -0.63 1.21
C MET A 43 21.57 0.48 2.00
N ILE A 44 20.90 1.01 3.02
CA ILE A 44 21.47 2.00 3.94
C ILE A 44 21.41 1.42 5.35
N ASN A 45 22.56 1.31 6.02
CA ASN A 45 22.69 0.66 7.33
C ASN A 45 22.07 -0.75 7.35
N ASN A 46 22.32 -1.53 6.30
CA ASN A 46 21.78 -2.87 6.10
C ASN A 46 20.24 -2.95 6.03
N LYS A 47 19.55 -1.83 5.85
CA LYS A 47 18.09 -1.75 5.65
C LYS A 47 17.79 -1.26 4.22
N PRO A 48 16.89 -1.92 3.48
CA PRO A 48 16.50 -1.46 2.15
C PRO A 48 15.70 -0.15 2.24
N ARG A 49 15.94 0.77 1.30
CA ARG A 49 15.19 2.01 1.11
C ARG A 49 14.81 2.18 -0.35
N TYR A 50 13.62 2.71 -0.59
CA TYR A 50 13.12 3.00 -1.93
C TYR A 50 13.60 4.40 -2.34
N LYS A 51 14.49 4.46 -3.33
CA LYS A 51 14.86 5.70 -4.00
C LYS A 51 13.96 5.92 -5.20
N ILE A 52 13.21 7.01 -5.18
CA ILE A 52 12.26 7.39 -6.23
C ILE A 52 12.85 8.56 -7.02
N PHE A 53 13.05 8.36 -8.31
CA PHE A 53 13.55 9.39 -9.22
C PHE A 53 12.38 10.10 -9.89
N ARG A 54 12.49 11.42 -9.98
CA ARG A 54 11.52 12.31 -10.61
C ARG A 54 12.05 12.86 -11.93
N ALA A 55 11.15 13.31 -12.78
CA ALA A 55 11.49 13.88 -14.09
C ALA A 55 12.28 15.20 -14.03
N ASP A 56 12.33 15.86 -12.87
CA ASP A 56 13.08 17.11 -12.63
C ASP A 56 14.47 16.85 -11.99
N ASP A 57 14.99 15.64 -12.17
CA ASP A 57 16.26 15.14 -11.61
C ASP A 57 16.33 15.11 -10.07
N THR A 58 15.23 15.39 -9.38
CA THR A 58 15.14 15.19 -7.93
C THR A 58 14.92 13.71 -7.59
N HIS A 59 15.34 13.33 -6.38
CA HIS A 59 15.06 12.01 -5.84
C HIS A 59 14.65 12.07 -4.38
N GLN A 60 13.84 11.10 -3.98
CA GLN A 60 13.33 10.97 -2.60
C GLN A 60 13.61 9.55 -2.10
N LEU A 61 13.98 9.43 -0.82
CA LEU A 61 14.22 8.14 -0.18
C LEU A 61 13.09 7.82 0.80
N TYR A 62 12.52 6.63 0.68
CA TYR A 62 11.49 6.12 1.58
C TYR A 62 11.98 4.87 2.29
N THR A 63 11.76 4.83 3.60
CA THR A 63 12.18 3.73 4.48
C THR A 63 11.31 2.49 4.32
N SER A 64 10.05 2.64 3.91
CA SER A 64 9.11 1.55 3.73
C SER A 64 8.15 1.83 2.58
N PHE A 65 7.46 0.78 2.13
CA PHE A 65 6.43 0.92 1.11
C PHE A 65 5.24 1.77 1.61
N ILE A 66 4.91 1.66 2.90
CA ILE A 66 3.84 2.47 3.51
C ILE A 66 4.22 3.95 3.56
N THR A 67 5.46 4.29 3.91
CA THR A 67 5.90 5.71 3.91
C THR A 67 5.94 6.28 2.50
N LEU A 68 6.30 5.47 1.49
CA LEU A 68 6.16 5.84 0.09
C LEU A 68 4.68 6.13 -0.27
N LEU A 69 3.75 5.24 0.07
CA LEU A 69 2.32 5.42 -0.24
C LEU A 69 1.71 6.67 0.43
N LYS A 70 2.10 6.97 1.69
CA LYS A 70 1.66 8.18 2.41
C LYS A 70 2.04 9.47 1.67
N ASN A 71 3.14 9.46 0.92
CA ASN A 71 3.66 10.61 0.17
C ASN A 71 3.28 10.59 -1.32
N PHE A 72 2.64 9.52 -1.79
CA PHE A 72 2.26 9.38 -3.18
C PHE A 72 0.85 9.90 -3.41
N ASN A 73 0.66 10.59 -4.53
CA ASN A 73 -0.66 10.77 -5.11
C ASN A 73 -0.97 9.59 -6.04
N ARG A 74 -2.21 9.51 -6.51
CA ARG A 74 -2.65 8.43 -7.42
C ARG A 74 -1.79 8.31 -8.67
N LYS A 75 -1.43 9.43 -9.29
CA LYS A 75 -0.61 9.47 -10.51
C LYS A 75 0.80 8.92 -10.27
N ASN A 76 1.44 9.29 -9.15
CA ASN A 76 2.76 8.78 -8.79
C ASN A 76 2.72 7.25 -8.63
N LEU A 77 1.66 6.71 -8.03
CA LEU A 77 1.49 5.27 -7.83
C LEU A 77 1.29 4.54 -9.16
N GLU A 78 0.50 5.12 -10.08
CA GLU A 78 0.32 4.58 -11.43
C GLU A 78 1.62 4.61 -12.25
N ASP A 79 2.38 5.70 -12.17
CA ASP A 79 3.66 5.83 -12.86
C ASP A 79 4.69 4.82 -12.31
N LEU A 80 4.74 4.65 -10.99
CA LEU A 80 5.57 3.61 -10.36
C LEU A 80 5.16 2.20 -10.82
N TRP A 81 3.86 1.91 -10.90
CA TRP A 81 3.38 0.62 -11.39
C TRP A 81 3.82 0.36 -12.83
N LYS A 82 3.73 1.35 -13.74
CA LYS A 82 4.19 1.20 -15.12
C LYS A 82 5.68 0.87 -15.19
N ILE A 83 6.50 1.54 -14.37
CA ILE A 83 7.95 1.32 -14.31
C ILE A 83 8.26 -0.10 -13.82
N VAL A 84 7.67 -0.51 -12.69
CA VAL A 84 7.87 -1.84 -12.11
C VAL A 84 7.41 -2.93 -13.08
N LYS A 85 6.25 -2.75 -13.70
CA LYS A 85 5.72 -3.68 -14.71
C LYS A 85 6.64 -3.78 -15.91
N ALA A 86 7.13 -2.67 -16.45
CA ALA A 86 8.05 -2.66 -17.59
C ALA A 86 9.37 -3.36 -17.25
N ARG A 87 9.97 -3.04 -16.09
CA ARG A 87 11.22 -3.65 -15.62
C ARG A 87 11.10 -5.17 -15.51
N PHE A 88 10.06 -5.67 -14.85
CA PHE A 88 9.87 -7.10 -14.63
C PHE A 88 9.12 -7.83 -15.75
N SER A 89 8.84 -7.15 -16.87
CA SER A 89 8.39 -7.81 -18.10
C SER A 89 9.55 -8.53 -18.80
N THR A 90 10.79 -8.05 -18.62
CA THR A 90 11.99 -8.61 -19.27
C THR A 90 12.99 -9.23 -18.29
N SER A 91 12.84 -8.99 -16.99
CA SER A 91 13.75 -9.44 -15.93
C SER A 91 12.98 -10.03 -14.74
N LYS A 92 13.67 -10.79 -13.89
CA LYS A 92 13.12 -11.28 -12.62
C LYS A 92 13.60 -10.39 -11.46
N PRO A 93 12.81 -10.26 -10.38
CA PRO A 93 13.29 -9.66 -9.13
C PRO A 93 14.58 -10.31 -8.65
N THR A 94 15.55 -9.49 -8.26
CA THR A 94 16.86 -9.97 -7.77
C THR A 94 16.94 -10.05 -6.25
N ASN A 95 16.04 -9.35 -5.55
CA ASN A 95 15.98 -9.30 -4.09
C ASN A 95 14.53 -9.36 -3.59
N PHE A 96 14.38 -9.64 -2.30
CA PHE A 96 13.08 -9.76 -1.65
C PHE A 96 12.24 -8.48 -1.76
N THR A 97 12.87 -7.30 -1.66
CA THR A 97 12.15 -6.02 -1.67
C THR A 97 11.56 -5.73 -3.06
N ASP A 98 12.27 -6.06 -4.14
CA ASP A 98 11.77 -5.97 -5.52
C ASP A 98 10.61 -6.96 -5.75
N ASP A 99 10.75 -8.19 -5.26
CA ASP A 99 9.68 -9.20 -5.36
C ASP A 99 8.43 -8.76 -4.60
N TYR A 100 8.62 -8.30 -3.37
CA TYR A 100 7.57 -7.73 -2.53
C TYR A 100 6.88 -6.54 -3.20
N LEU A 101 7.64 -5.60 -3.77
CA LEU A 101 7.10 -4.44 -4.48
C LEU A 101 6.29 -4.85 -5.71
N LEU A 102 6.82 -5.76 -6.53
CA LEU A 102 6.16 -6.28 -7.72
C LEU A 102 4.84 -6.96 -7.36
N VAL A 103 4.86 -7.92 -6.43
CA VAL A 103 3.67 -8.66 -6.00
C VAL A 103 2.63 -7.71 -5.42
N THR A 104 3.05 -6.76 -4.58
CA THR A 104 2.14 -5.82 -3.93
C THR A 104 1.47 -4.89 -4.95
N LEU A 105 2.22 -4.28 -5.87
CA LEU A 105 1.65 -3.42 -6.92
C LEU A 105 0.80 -4.21 -7.92
N LYS A 106 1.22 -5.43 -8.26
CA LYS A 106 0.43 -6.34 -9.10
C LYS A 106 -0.92 -6.65 -8.45
N ASN A 107 -0.94 -6.96 -7.15
CA ASN A 107 -2.18 -7.17 -6.40
C ASN A 107 -3.07 -5.91 -6.37
N MET A 108 -2.48 -4.72 -6.32
CA MET A 108 -3.25 -3.48 -6.38
C MET A 108 -3.90 -3.24 -7.73
N PHE A 109 -3.14 -3.35 -8.82
CA PHE A 109 -3.57 -2.94 -10.15
C PHE A 109 -4.18 -4.06 -11.00
N GLU A 110 -3.75 -5.30 -10.80
CA GLU A 110 -4.25 -6.48 -11.52
C GLU A 110 -5.20 -7.26 -10.62
N LYS A 111 -6.35 -7.67 -11.14
CA LYS A 111 -7.27 -8.52 -10.37
C LYS A 111 -6.69 -9.93 -10.32
N ILE A 112 -6.33 -10.41 -9.14
CA ILE A 112 -5.82 -11.77 -8.96
C ILE A 112 -6.90 -12.60 -8.24
N ASP A 113 -7.41 -13.63 -8.90
CA ASP A 113 -8.44 -14.51 -8.34
C ASP A 113 -7.99 -15.18 -7.04
N ALA A 114 -6.69 -15.48 -6.90
CA ALA A 114 -6.11 -16.00 -5.66
C ALA A 114 -6.28 -15.03 -4.49
N GLN A 115 -6.18 -13.72 -4.73
CA GLN A 115 -6.40 -12.71 -3.69
C GLN A 115 -7.89 -12.63 -3.31
N ASP A 116 -8.81 -12.78 -4.27
CA ASP A 116 -10.24 -12.88 -3.98
C ASP A 116 -10.55 -14.14 -3.16
N VAL A 117 -9.80 -15.24 -3.36
CA VAL A 117 -9.91 -16.46 -2.53
C VAL A 117 -9.39 -16.21 -1.12
N ILE A 118 -8.21 -15.61 -0.96
CA ILE A 118 -7.65 -15.30 0.38
C ILE A 118 -8.54 -14.28 1.09
N TRP A 119 -8.96 -13.22 0.42
CA TRP A 119 -9.89 -12.23 0.95
C TRP A 119 -11.22 -12.85 1.41
N ARG A 120 -11.74 -13.82 0.67
CA ARG A 120 -12.94 -14.57 1.06
C ARG A 120 -12.67 -15.53 2.22
N SER A 121 -11.52 -16.19 2.28
CA SER A 121 -11.20 -17.12 3.36
C SER A 121 -11.07 -16.41 4.70
N GLN A 122 -10.51 -15.19 4.72
CA GLN A 122 -10.46 -14.30 5.89
C GLN A 122 -11.84 -13.76 6.35
N GLN A 123 -12.91 -13.99 5.57
CA GLN A 123 -14.28 -13.56 5.91
C GLN A 123 -15.18 -14.72 6.38
N THR A 124 -14.67 -15.95 6.41
CA THR A 124 -15.48 -17.12 6.83
C THR A 124 -15.54 -17.28 8.34
N LYS A 125 -16.58 -17.97 8.86
CA LYS A 125 -16.76 -18.29 10.30
C LYS A 125 -15.55 -18.98 10.97
N HIS A 126 -14.66 -19.61 10.20
CA HIS A 126 -13.43 -20.27 10.69
C HIS A 126 -12.17 -19.41 10.48
N GLY A 127 -12.24 -18.37 9.65
CA GLY A 127 -11.17 -17.41 9.39
C GLY A 127 -11.41 -16.10 10.13
N GLN A 128 -11.61 -16.15 11.45
CA GLN A 128 -11.69 -14.97 12.32
C GLN A 128 -10.32 -14.26 12.39
N ALA A 129 -9.89 -13.68 11.28
CA ALA A 129 -8.84 -12.69 11.31
C ALA A 129 -9.49 -11.39 11.77
N LEU A 130 -9.33 -11.07 13.06
CA LEU A 130 -9.69 -9.76 13.60
C LEU A 130 -8.89 -8.71 12.82
N VAL A 131 -9.61 -7.82 12.13
CA VAL A 131 -9.00 -6.62 11.55
C VAL A 131 -8.44 -5.81 12.71
N LYS A 132 -7.12 -5.69 12.76
CA LYS A 132 -6.41 -4.91 13.78
C LYS A 132 -6.46 -3.42 13.47
N SER A 133 -6.32 -3.07 12.20
CA SER A 133 -6.40 -1.68 11.77
C SER A 133 -6.84 -1.56 10.32
N TRP A 134 -7.46 -0.43 10.00
CA TRP A 134 -7.81 -0.06 8.64
C TRP A 134 -7.49 1.42 8.42
N LYS A 135 -6.63 1.68 7.44
CA LYS A 135 -6.25 3.02 7.02
C LYS A 135 -6.62 3.28 5.57
N LEU A 136 -7.17 4.46 5.29
CA LEU A 136 -7.34 4.97 3.93
C LEU A 136 -6.30 6.06 3.67
N LEU A 137 -5.49 5.86 2.64
CA LEU A 137 -4.60 6.88 2.10
C LEU A 137 -5.33 7.59 0.96
N THR A 138 -5.94 8.74 1.27
CA THR A 138 -6.78 9.49 0.32
C THR A 138 -5.99 10.04 -0.86
N SER A 139 -4.70 10.37 -0.68
CA SER A 139 -3.83 10.91 -1.74
C SER A 139 -3.64 9.96 -2.91
N CYS A 140 -3.46 8.66 -2.64
CA CYS A 140 -3.27 7.62 -3.65
C CYS A 140 -4.47 6.67 -3.81
N SER A 141 -5.54 6.90 -3.05
CA SER A 141 -6.76 6.09 -3.04
C SER A 141 -6.47 4.61 -2.76
N VAL A 142 -5.76 4.36 -1.66
CA VAL A 142 -5.34 3.02 -1.20
C VAL A 142 -5.89 2.72 0.18
N HIS A 143 -6.52 1.56 0.35
CA HIS A 143 -6.83 0.97 1.64
C HIS A 143 -5.69 0.07 2.10
N ILE A 144 -5.25 0.26 3.34
CA ILE A 144 -4.36 -0.65 4.07
C ILE A 144 -5.21 -1.30 5.15
N ILE A 145 -5.38 -2.62 5.08
CA ILE A 145 -6.14 -3.40 6.05
C ILE A 145 -5.16 -4.38 6.69
N THR A 146 -4.96 -4.24 7.99
CA THR A 146 -4.06 -5.10 8.76
C THR A 146 -4.89 -6.07 9.58
N PHE A 147 -4.67 -7.35 9.34
CA PHE A 147 -5.17 -8.46 10.15
C PHE A 147 -4.09 -8.92 11.13
N THR A 148 -4.46 -9.79 12.07
CA THR A 148 -3.50 -10.42 12.99
C THR A 148 -2.33 -11.12 12.28
N THR A 149 -2.57 -11.71 11.11
CA THR A 149 -1.61 -12.56 10.40
C THR A 149 -1.16 -12.01 9.05
N THR A 150 -1.82 -10.98 8.51
CA THR A 150 -1.61 -10.54 7.12
C THR A 150 -1.98 -9.07 6.96
N MET A 151 -1.32 -8.38 6.04
CA MET A 151 -1.69 -7.02 5.62
C MET A 151 -2.13 -7.03 4.15
N PHE A 152 -3.25 -6.39 3.86
CA PHE A 152 -3.74 -6.15 2.51
C PHE A 152 -3.60 -4.68 2.15
N VAL A 153 -3.07 -4.43 0.95
CA VAL A 153 -2.99 -3.08 0.40
C VAL A 153 -3.73 -3.08 -0.94
N LEU A 154 -4.83 -2.33 -1.00
CA LEU A 154 -5.86 -2.44 -2.04
C LEU A 154 -6.21 -1.06 -2.60
N LEU A 155 -6.48 -0.96 -3.90
CA LEU A 155 -7.02 0.27 -4.49
C LEU A 155 -8.51 0.43 -4.14
N VAL A 156 -8.95 1.65 -3.81
CA VAL A 156 -10.35 1.98 -3.48
C VAL A 156 -11.34 1.57 -4.58
N GLU A 157 -10.93 1.67 -5.86
CA GLU A 157 -11.79 1.37 -7.01
C GLU A 157 -12.09 -0.12 -7.18
N LYS A 158 -11.28 -1.00 -6.58
CA LYS A 158 -11.59 -2.42 -6.56
C LYS A 158 -12.67 -2.66 -5.51
N LYS A 159 -13.87 -3.02 -5.97
CA LYS A 159 -14.99 -3.44 -5.14
C LYS A 159 -14.68 -4.78 -4.44
N TYR A 160 -13.87 -4.73 -3.40
CA TYR A 160 -13.81 -5.82 -2.44
C TYR A 160 -15.05 -5.70 -1.56
N THR A 161 -16.03 -6.57 -1.77
CA THR A 161 -17.20 -6.66 -0.89
C THR A 161 -16.72 -7.11 0.48
N LEU A 162 -16.56 -6.16 1.39
CA LEU A 162 -16.50 -6.41 2.83
C LEU A 162 -17.87 -6.91 3.25
N SER A 163 -18.02 -8.21 3.47
CA SER A 163 -19.26 -8.75 4.00
C SER A 163 -19.32 -8.54 5.51
N ARG A 164 -20.55 -8.37 6.02
CA ARG A 164 -20.94 -8.07 7.41
C ARG A 164 -20.33 -8.99 8.51
N PHE A 165 -19.67 -10.08 8.14
CA PHE A 165 -19.13 -11.09 9.08
C PHE A 165 -17.87 -10.66 9.85
N THR A 166 -17.31 -9.48 9.58
CA THR A 166 -16.08 -8.99 10.23
C THR A 166 -16.32 -8.09 11.44
N LEU A 167 -17.58 -7.90 11.88
CA LEU A 167 -17.97 -6.88 12.86
C LEU A 167 -18.98 -7.37 13.92
N GLU A 168 -18.92 -8.65 14.29
CA GLU A 168 -19.49 -9.16 15.56
C GLU A 168 -18.37 -9.62 16.50
#